data_AF-A0A919RYW7-F1
#
_entry.id   AF-A0A919RYW7-F1
#
_cell.length_a   1.000
_cell.length_b   1.000
_cell.length_c   1.000
_cell.angle_alpha   90.00
_cell.angle_beta   90.00
_cell.angle_gamma   90.00
#
_symmetry.space_group_name_H-M   'P 1'
#
loop_
_entity.id
_entity.type
_entity.pdbx_description
1 polymer ?
#
loop_
_entity_poly.entity_id
_entity_poly.type
_entity_poly.pdbx_seq_one_letter_code
_entity_poly.pdbx_strand_id
1 'polypeptide(L)' 'MDVGGKIYIVDRLEGNVVVCEAEDGKMKNISLEVVKGNPKEGDVLVLRNSTYQIDIEMTLKRKKEIKDLMKGMWDE' A
#
# COMPACT_ATOMS: atom_id res chain seq x y z
N MET A 1 19.22 -12.36 -2.38
CA MET A 1 19.22 -10.91 -2.62
C MET A 1 17.89 -10.41 -2.14
N ASP A 2 17.87 -9.81 -0.96
CA ASP A 2 16.67 -9.13 -0.48
C ASP A 2 16.46 -7.92 -1.41
N VAL A 3 15.59 -8.06 -2.40
CA VAL A 3 15.07 -6.89 -3.12
C VAL A 3 14.01 -6.26 -2.22
N GLY A 4 14.43 -5.81 -1.03
CA GLY A 4 13.62 -5.13 -0.03
C GLY A 4 13.16 -3.77 -0.55
N GLY A 5 12.32 -3.79 -1.57
CA GLY A 5 11.54 -2.63 -1.98
C GLY A 5 10.62 -2.29 -0.84
N LYS A 6 10.82 -1.13 -0.21
CA LYS A 6 9.96 -0.67 0.88
C LYS A 6 8.52 -0.60 0.40
N ILE A 7 7.63 -1.32 1.09
CA ILE A 7 6.21 -1.34 0.82
C ILE A 7 5.53 -0.26 1.67
N TYR A 8 4.60 0.47 1.07
CA TYR A 8 3.81 1.49 1.75
C TYR A 8 2.33 1.28 1.44
N ILE A 9 1.48 1.19 2.46
CA ILE A 9 0.04 1.05 2.29
C ILE A 9 -0.57 2.44 2.39
N VAL A 10 -1.35 2.84 1.38
CA VAL A 10 -2.04 4.13 1.40
C VAL A 10 -3.10 4.10 2.52
N ASP A 11 -2.96 4.99 3.49
CA ASP A 11 -3.93 5.19 4.57
C ASP A 11 -4.96 6.25 4.14
N ARG A 12 -4.50 7.38 3.59
CA ARG A 12 -5.39 8.46 3.13
C ARG A 12 -4.72 9.39 2.13
N LEU A 13 -5.54 10.20 1.47
CA LEU A 13 -5.11 11.23 0.52
C LEU A 13 -5.49 12.61 1.05
N GLU A 14 -4.50 13.46 1.26
CA GLU A 14 -4.65 14.84 1.73
C GLU A 14 -4.21 15.81 0.64
N GLY A 15 -5.13 16.15 -0.28
CA GLY A 15 -4.83 17.00 -1.44
C GLY A 15 -3.76 16.38 -2.35
N ASN A 16 -2.58 16.99 -2.38
CA ASN A 16 -1.43 16.52 -3.17
C ASN A 16 -0.48 15.59 -2.39
N VAL A 17 -0.86 15.16 -1.18
CA VAL A 17 -0.06 14.27 -0.34
C VAL A 17 -0.77 12.94 -0.15
N VAL A 18 -0.05 11.86 -0.37
CA VAL A 18 -0.47 10.49 -0.08
C VAL A 18 0.15 10.10 1.26
N VAL A 19 -0.69 9.92 2.27
CA VAL A 19 -0.23 9.45 3.59
C VAL A 19 -0.27 7.93 3.56
N CYS A 20 0.88 7.31 3.82
CA CYS A 20 1.04 5.87 3.76
C CYS A 20 1.63 5.31 5.06
N GLU A 21 1.17 4.14 5.46
CA GLU A 21 1.77 3.34 6.52
C GLU A 21 2.89 2.47 5.94
N ALA A 22 4.10 2.57 6.49
CA ALA A 22 5.20 1.67 6.17
C ALA A 22 5.11 0.38 6.97
N GLU A 23 5.85 -0.65 6.58
CA GLU A 23 5.86 -1.96 7.27
C GLU A 23 6.26 -1.90 8.76
N ASP A 24 7.00 -0.86 9.19
CA ASP A 24 7.33 -0.62 10.61
C ASP A 24 6.22 0.12 11.39
N GLY A 25 5.06 0.36 10.77
CA GLY A 25 3.93 1.07 11.37
C GLY A 25 4.10 2.59 11.41
N LYS A 26 5.21 3.12 10.85
CA LYS A 26 5.41 4.57 10.73
C LYS A 26 4.62 5.15 9.56
N MET A 27 4.02 6.30 9.80
CA MET A 27 3.37 7.10 8.77
C MET A 27 4.39 7.87 7.94
N LYS A 28 4.19 7.87 6.62
CA LYS A 28 5.02 8.58 5.66
C LYS A 28 4.18 9.35 4.68
N ASN A 29 4.57 10.60 4.46
CA ASN A 29 3.91 11.50 3.55
C ASN A 29 4.68 11.46 2.22
N ILE A 30 4.00 11.12 1.14
CA ILE A 30 4.56 11.00 -0.21
C ILE A 30 3.82 11.99 -1.11
N SER A 31 4.54 12.86 -1.82
CA SER A 31 3.91 13.76 -2.78
C SER A 31 3.27 12.97 -3.92
N LEU A 32 2.03 13.31 -4.27
CA LEU A 32 1.29 12.66 -5.37
C LEU A 32 2.03 12.78 -6.72
N GLU A 33 2.83 13.84 -6.90
CA GLU A 33 3.66 14.08 -8.09
C GLU A 33 4.69 12.98 -8.37
N VAL A 34 5.19 12.30 -7.33
CA VAL A 34 6.18 11.21 -7.46
C VAL A 34 5.52 9.83 -7.50
N VAL A 35 4.19 9.78 -7.37
CA VAL A 35 3.40 8.56 -7.49
C VAL A 35 2.91 8.42 -8.93
N LYS A 36 3.19 7.29 -9.55
CA LYS A 36 2.67 6.95 -10.87
C LYS A 36 1.27 6.36 -10.72
N GLY A 37 0.30 7.05 -11.32
CA GLY A 37 -1.12 6.68 -11.31
C GLY A 37 -1.91 7.46 -10.26
N ASN A 38 -3.12 6.98 -9.97
CA ASN A 38 -4.01 7.58 -8.98
C ASN A 38 -4.19 6.61 -7.81
N PRO A 39 -3.34 6.69 -6.77
CA PRO A 39 -3.48 5.85 -5.58
C PRO A 39 -4.80 6.10 -4.88
N LYS A 40 -5.33 5.08 -4.20
CA LYS A 40 -6.50 5.13 -3.33
C LYS A 40 -6.18 4.52 -1.97
N GLU A 41 -7.03 4.81 -0.98
CA GLU A 41 -6.95 4.15 0.32
C GLU A 41 -6.91 2.62 0.17
N GLY A 42 -5.97 2.00 0.89
CA GLY A 42 -5.71 0.57 0.88
C GLY A 42 -4.89 0.06 -0.31
N ASP A 43 -4.49 0.91 -1.26
CA ASP A 43 -3.54 0.53 -2.30
C ASP A 43 -2.14 0.37 -1.73
N VAL A 44 -1.36 -0.52 -2.35
CA VAL A 44 0.03 -0.75 -2.01
C VAL A 44 0.94 0.01 -2.97
N LEU A 45 1.81 0.86 -2.44
CA LEU A 45 2.86 1.57 -3.18
C LEU A 45 4.21 0.89 -2.99
N VAL A 46 4.92 0.71 -4.10
CA VAL A 46 6.30 0.23 -4.13
C VAL A 46 7.22 1.28 -4.72
N LEU A 47 8.35 1.51 -4.05
CA LEU A 47 9.40 2.37 -4.58
C LEU A 47 10.24 1.60 -5.62
N ARG A 48 10.15 2.00 -6.89
CA ARG A 48 10.96 1.47 -7.99
C ARG A 48 11.66 2.60 -8.72
N ASN A 49 12.99 2.53 -8.85
CA ASN A 49 13.80 3.51 -9.58
C ASN A 49 13.43 4.97 -9.23
N SER A 50 13.32 5.28 -7.93
CA SER A 50 12.97 6.60 -7.39
C SER A 50 11.53 7.10 -7.61
N THR A 51 10.63 6.27 -8.13
CA THR A 51 9.20 6.60 -8.23
C THR A 51 8.34 5.58 -7.51
N TYR A 52 7.22 6.03 -6.95
CA TYR A 52 6.25 5.14 -6.32
C TYR A 52 5.26 4.65 -7.36
N GLN A 53 5.02 3.34 -7.40
CA GLN A 53 4.06 2.73 -8.31
C GLN A 53 3.05 1.94 -7.50
N ILE A 54 1.80 1.93 -7.98
CA ILE A 54 0.74 1.12 -7.38
C ILE A 54 0.95 -0.34 -7.77
N ASP A 55 1.15 -1.19 -6.78
CA ASP A 55 1.28 -2.64 -6.95
C ASP A 55 -0.10 -3.30 -6.76
N ILE A 56 -0.79 -3.50 -7.89
CA ILE A 56 -2.14 -4.06 -7.92
C ILE A 56 -2.14 -5.50 -7.40
N GLU A 57 -1.11 -6.29 -7.71
CA GLU A 57 -1.01 -7.68 -7.28
C GLU A 57 -0.89 -7.78 -5.76
N MET A 58 -0.01 -6.99 -5.14
CA MET A 58 0.09 -6.93 -3.68
C MET A 58 -1.16 -6.37 -3.02
N THR A 59 -1.79 -5.37 -3.63
CA THR A 59 -3.06 -4.81 -3.14
C THR A 59 -4.15 -5.89 -3.11
N LEU A 60 -4.29 -6.68 -4.18
CA LEU A 60 -5.26 -7.77 -4.26
C LEU A 60 -4.92 -8.91 -3.31
N LYS A 61 -3.65 -9.28 -3.20
CA LYS A 61 -3.18 -10.34 -2.29
C LYS A 61 -3.52 -9.98 -0.84
N ARG A 62 -3.16 -8.76 -0.39
CA ARG A 62 -3.47 -8.29 0.97
C ARG A 62 -4.97 -8.27 1.23
N LYS A 63 -5.78 -7.75 0.29
CA LYS A 63 -7.25 -7.77 0.40
C LYS A 63 -7.80 -9.19 0.51
N LYS A 64 -7.24 -10.14 -0.24
CA LYS A 64 -7.63 -11.55 -0.19
C LYS A 64 -7.26 -12.17 1.16
N GLU A 65 -6.06 -11.95 1.67
CA GLU A 65 -5.61 -12.48 2.96
C GLU A 65 -6.47 -11.95 4.12
N ILE A 66 -6.80 -10.65 4.13
CA ILE A 66 -7.72 -10.07 5.12
C ILE A 66 -9.11 -10.71 5.03
N LYS A 67 -9.63 -10.90 3.81
CA LYS A 67 -10.93 -11.54 3.58
C LYS A 67 -10.94 -13.00 4.01
N ASP A 68 -9.85 -13.73 3.78
CA ASP A 68 -9.72 -15.14 4.14
C ASP A 68 -9.66 -15.30 5.68
N LEU A 69 -8.89 -14.44 6.36
CA LEU A 69 -8.86 -14.35 7.82
C LEU A 69 -10.25 -14.07 8.41
N MET A 70 -11.01 -13.13 7.84
CA MET A 70 -12.39 -12.85 8.29
C MET A 70 -13.33 -14.04 8.07
N LYS A 71 -13.19 -14.75 6.94
CA LYS A 71 -14.04 -15.90 6.62
C LYS A 71 -13.87 -17.04 7.63
N GLY A 72 -12.63 -17.28 8.09
CA GLY A 72 -12.33 -18.30 9.09
C GLY A 72 -12.86 -17.99 10.50
N MET A 73 -13.34 -16.77 10.77
CA MET A 73 -13.93 -16.38 12.05
C MET A 73 -15.46 -16.52 12.10
N TRP A 74 -16.12 -16.70 10.96
CA TRP A 74 -17.59 -16.80 10.84
C TRP A 74 -18.06 -18.21 10.43
N ASP A 75 -17.16 -19.19 10.42
CA ASP A 75 -17.50 -20.61 10.27
C ASP A 75 -17.72 -21.20 11.68
N GLU A 76 -18.88 -20.90 12.26
CA GLU A 76 -19.52 -21.62 13.39
C GLU A 76 -20.98 -21.91 13.06
#